data_AF-A0A2E0U3U9-F1
#
_entry.id   AF-A0A2E0U3U9-F1
#
_cell.length_a   1.000
_cell.length_b   1.000
_cell.length_c   1.000
_cell.angle_alpha   90.00
_cell.angle_beta   90.00
_cell.angle_gamma   90.00
#
_symmetry.space_group_name_H-M   'P 1'
#
loop_
_entity.id
_entity.type
_entity.pdbx_description
1 polymer ?
#
loop_
_entity_poly.entity_id
_entity_poly.type
_entity_poly.pdbx_seq_one_letter_code
_entity_poly.pdbx_strand_id
1 'polypeptide(L)'
;MKNSSASTEKNWQTFLLLSGLGLLLLRILTVVFTTLNLGPDEAQYWRWSTSFDWGYYSKPPMIAWVIGVETFLFGDAEWAIRIGSPLFHV
;
A
#
# COMPACT_ATOMS: atom_id res chain seq x y z
N MET A 1 15.33 41.07 13.67
CA MET A 1 15.30 39.74 14.33
C MET A 1 13.99 39.04 13.95
N LYS A 2 13.92 38.34 12.80
CA LYS A 2 12.67 37.72 12.29
C LYS A 2 12.84 36.33 11.66
N ASN A 3 14.01 35.70 11.79
CA ASN A 3 14.34 34.50 11.00
C ASN A 3 14.40 33.19 11.80
N SER A 4 14.16 33.21 13.12
CA SER A 4 14.34 32.00 13.96
C SER A 4 13.13 31.08 14.01
N SER A 5 11.92 31.57 13.76
CA SER A 5 10.70 30.74 13.78
C SER A 5 10.57 29.91 12.50
N ALA A 6 10.89 30.49 11.35
CA ALA A 6 10.77 29.83 10.04
C ALA A 6 11.74 28.63 9.87
N SER A 7 12.93 28.69 10.46
CA SER A 7 13.89 27.57 10.43
C SER A 7 13.46 26.40 11.30
N THR A 8 12.90 26.67 12.49
CA THR A 8 12.46 25.63 13.45
C THR A 8 11.21 24.91 12.95
N GLU A 9 10.24 25.66 12.39
CA GLU A 9 9.05 25.10 11.73
C GLU A 9 9.43 24.12 10.61
N LYS A 10 10.35 24.54 9.72
CA LYS A 10 10.83 23.70 8.62
C LYS A 10 11.53 22.42 9.09
N ASN A 11 12.29 22.49 10.19
CA ASN A 11 13.00 21.33 10.74
C ASN A 11 12.04 20.28 11.31
N TRP A 12 10.99 20.72 12.02
CA TRP A 12 9.98 19.80 12.55
C TRP A 12 9.14 19.16 11.43
N GLN A 13 8.74 19.94 10.43
CA GLN A 13 8.05 19.42 9.24
C GLN A 13 8.90 18.36 8.52
N THR A 14 10.19 18.65 8.33
CA THR A 14 11.13 17.70 7.70
C THR A 14 11.25 16.43 8.54
N PHE A 15 11.37 16.56 9.86
CA PHE A 15 11.41 15.41 10.77
C PHE A 15 10.14 14.56 10.69
N LEU A 16 8.95 15.17 10.71
CA LEU A 16 7.67 14.46 10.57
C LEU A 16 7.52 13.76 9.22
N LEU A 17 7.95 14.42 8.13
CA LEU A 17 7.93 13.82 6.80
C LEU A 17 8.88 12.62 6.71
N LEU A 18 10.09 12.75 7.25
CA LEU A 18 11.07 11.66 7.27
C LEU A 18 10.63 10.49 8.15
N SER A 19 10.02 10.76 9.31
CA SER A 19 9.51 9.71 10.18
C SER A 19 8.33 8.99 9.54
N GLY A 20 7.39 9.73 8.92
CA GLY A 20 6.28 9.16 8.16
C GLY A 20 6.75 8.29 6.99
N LEU A 21 7.71 8.79 6.20
CA LEU A 21 8.31 8.03 5.11
C LEU A 21 9.06 6.78 5.62
N GLY A 22 9.77 6.90 6.75
CA GLY A 22 10.44 5.78 7.40
C GLY A 22 9.47 4.68 7.85
N LEU A 23 8.32 5.06 8.43
CA LEU A 23 7.27 4.11 8.81
C LEU A 23 6.62 3.45 7.60
N LEU A 24 6.38 4.20 6.52
CA LEU A 24 5.86 3.66 5.27
C LEU A 24 6.82 2.65 4.65
N LEU A 25 8.12 2.97 4.60
CA LEU A 25 9.16 2.06 4.13
C LEU A 25 9.21 0.78 4.98
N LEU A 26 9.16 0.91 6.31
CA LEU A 26 9.09 -0.24 7.20
C LEU A 26 7.88 -1.13 6.89
N ARG A 27 6.69 -0.54 6.70
CA ARG A 27 5.47 -1.28 6.33
C ARG A 27 5.62 -2.03 5.01
N ILE A 28 6.15 -1.38 3.97
CA ILE A 28 6.41 -2.01 2.68
C ILE A 28 7.37 -3.20 2.85
N LEU A 29 8.47 -3.03 3.60
CA LEU A 29 9.41 -4.12 3.86
C LEU A 29 8.74 -5.29 4.60
N THR A 30 7.88 -5.01 5.60
CA THR A 30 7.16 -6.11 6.29
C THR A 30 6.26 -6.90 5.36
N VAL A 31 5.64 -6.26 4.36
CA VAL A 31 4.82 -6.93 3.35
C VAL A 31 5.67 -7.75 2.39
N VAL A 32 6.79 -7.21 1.92
CA VAL A 32 7.68 -7.90 0.97
C VAL A 32 8.33 -9.13 1.58
N PHE A 33 8.72 -9.08 2.85
CA PHE A 33 9.40 -10.17 3.54
C PHE A 33 8.48 -11.11 4.31
N THR A 34 7.17 -10.91 4.29
CA THR A 34 6.25 -11.82 4.98
C THR A 34 6.15 -13.16 4.25
N THR A 35 6.14 -14.25 5.02
CA THR A 35 5.91 -15.61 4.51
C THR A 35 4.50 -16.09 4.81
N LEU A 36 3.60 -15.19 5.19
CA LEU A 36 2.21 -15.51 5.49
C LEU A 36 1.44 -15.73 4.19
N ASN A 37 0.73 -16.86 4.11
CA ASN A 37 -0.20 -17.14 3.02
C ASN A 37 -1.34 -16.11 2.99
N LEU A 38 -2.06 -16.04 1.87
CA LEU A 38 -3.22 -15.18 1.71
C LEU A 38 -4.33 -15.55 2.70
N GLY A 39 -4.90 -14.52 3.33
CA GLY A 39 -6.16 -14.67 4.05
C GLY A 39 -7.32 -14.97 3.09
N PRO A 40 -8.47 -15.46 3.60
CA PRO A 40 -9.64 -15.75 2.77
C PRO A 40 -10.11 -14.56 1.92
N ASP A 41 -10.15 -13.36 2.52
CA ASP A 41 -10.59 -12.14 1.82
C ASP A 41 -9.58 -11.72 0.74
N GLU A 42 -8.27 -11.83 1.02
CA GLU A 42 -7.22 -11.49 0.06
C GLU A 42 -7.23 -12.44 -1.14
N ALA A 43 -7.41 -13.74 -0.90
CA ALA A 43 -7.56 -14.74 -1.95
C ALA A 43 -8.82 -14.47 -2.79
N GLN A 44 -9.91 -14.00 -2.18
CA GLN A 44 -11.11 -13.59 -2.89
C GLN A 44 -10.84 -12.37 -3.79
N TYR A 45 -10.16 -11.34 -3.28
CA TYR A 45 -9.82 -10.15 -4.05
C TYR A 45 -8.86 -10.46 -5.20
N TRP A 46 -7.87 -11.32 -4.97
CA TRP A 46 -7.01 -11.84 -6.02
C TRP A 46 -7.83 -12.60 -7.07
N ARG A 47 -8.78 -13.44 -6.67
CA ARG A 47 -9.62 -14.14 -7.65
C ARG A 47 -10.42 -13.16 -8.49
N TRP A 48 -10.97 -12.10 -7.91
CA TRP A 48 -11.66 -11.05 -8.65
C TRP A 48 -10.74 -10.30 -9.61
N SER A 49 -9.46 -10.14 -9.26
CA SER A 49 -8.47 -9.46 -10.10
C SER A 49 -8.22 -10.15 -11.44
N THR A 50 -8.44 -11.47 -11.53
CA THR A 50 -8.23 -12.21 -12.79
C THR A 50 -9.33 -11.97 -13.82
N SER A 51 -10.41 -11.27 -13.46
CA SER A 51 -11.51 -10.91 -14.36
C SER A 51 -12.01 -9.51 -13.98
N PHE A 52 -11.52 -8.51 -14.71
CA PHE A 52 -11.88 -7.11 -14.50
C PHE A 52 -13.38 -6.91 -14.78
N ASP A 53 -14.12 -6.59 -13.72
CA ASP A 53 -15.53 -6.23 -13.78
C ASP A 53 -15.72 -4.86 -13.12
N TRP A 54 -16.86 -4.23 -13.34
CA TRP A 54 -17.25 -2.94 -12.76
C TRP A 54 -17.88 -3.08 -11.37
N GLY A 55 -18.18 -4.30 -10.93
CA GLY A 55 -18.66 -4.58 -9.59
C GLY A 55 -18.54 -6.05 -9.25
N TYR A 56 -18.05 -6.33 -8.04
CA TYR A 56 -17.96 -7.69 -7.51
C TYR A 56 -19.01 -7.90 -6.42
N TYR A 57 -19.20 -9.16 -6.03
CA TYR A 57 -20.27 -9.60 -5.12
C TYR A 57 -20.50 -8.69 -3.90
N SER A 58 -19.43 -8.19 -3.27
CA SER A 58 -19.53 -7.35 -2.07
C SER A 58 -18.70 -6.07 -2.10
N LYS A 59 -17.97 -5.79 -3.19
CA LYS A 59 -17.00 -4.68 -3.25
C LYS A 59 -17.01 -3.97 -4.62
N PRO A 60 -16.73 -2.66 -4.65
CA PRO A 60 -16.45 -1.93 -5.87
C PRO A 60 -15.14 -2.44 -6.52
N PRO A 61 -14.91 -2.12 -7.80
CA PRO A 61 -13.92 -2.83 -8.60
C PRO A 61 -12.46 -2.47 -8.30
N MET A 62 -12.25 -1.32 -7.65
CA MET A 62 -10.92 -0.73 -7.44
C MET A 62 -9.92 -1.69 -6.79
N ILE A 63 -10.32 -2.45 -5.78
CA ILE A 63 -9.40 -3.37 -5.09
C ILE A 63 -8.91 -4.50 -6.02
N ALA A 64 -9.81 -5.10 -6.78
CA ALA A 64 -9.47 -6.15 -7.72
C ALA A 64 -8.63 -5.62 -8.88
N TRP A 65 -8.92 -4.40 -9.35
CA TRP A 65 -8.18 -3.79 -10.44
C TRP A 65 -6.75 -3.46 -10.05
N VAL A 66 -6.55 -2.88 -8.86
CA VAL A 66 -5.23 -2.60 -8.30
C VAL A 66 -4.42 -3.90 -8.20
N ILE A 67 -5.00 -4.94 -7.58
CA ILE A 67 -4.33 -6.24 -7.44
C ILE A 67 -4.00 -6.83 -8.82
N GLY A 68 -4.91 -6.69 -9.80
CA GLY A 68 -4.69 -7.23 -11.14
C GLY A 68 -3.56 -6.53 -11.89
N VAL A 69 -3.38 -5.22 -11.69
CA VAL A 69 -2.23 -4.48 -12.22
C VAL A 69 -0.94 -4.88 -11.49
N GLU A 70 -0.99 -5.05 -10.17
CA GLU A 70 0.16 -5.48 -9.38
C GLU A 70 0.65 -6.87 -9.79
N THR A 71 -0.26 -7.85 -9.89
CA THR A 71 0.09 -9.22 -10.31
C THR A 71 0.47 -9.30 -11.79
N PHE A 72 -0.06 -8.42 -12.65
CA PHE A 72 0.41 -8.30 -14.03
C PHE A 72 1.86 -7.81 -14.12
N LEU A 73 2.28 -6.88 -13.25
CA LEU A 73 3.63 -6.32 -13.26
C LEU A 73 4.68 -7.19 -12.55
N PHE A 74 4.30 -7.81 -11.43
CA PHE A 74 5.22 -8.52 -10.53
C PHE A 74 5.04 -10.04 -10.52
N GLY A 75 3.98 -10.55 -11.17
CA GLY A 75 3.58 -11.95 -11.12
C GLY A 75 2.64 -12.27 -9.96
N ASP A 76 2.12 -13.49 -9.95
CA ASP A 76 1.26 -14.01 -8.88
C ASP A 76 2.10 -14.38 -7.64
N ALA A 77 2.34 -13.39 -6.79
CA ALA A 77 3.01 -13.56 -5.49
C ALA A 77 2.21 -12.86 -4.38
N GLU A 78 2.26 -13.40 -3.16
CA GLU A 78 1.49 -12.89 -2.02
C GLU A 78 1.90 -11.47 -1.63
N TRP A 79 3.19 -11.15 -1.73
CA TRP A 79 3.68 -9.80 -1.49
C TRP A 79 3.22 -8.81 -2.57
N ALA A 80 3.08 -9.27 -3.83
CA ALA A 80 2.62 -8.44 -4.93
C ALA A 80 1.15 -8.04 -4.74
N ILE A 81 0.31 -8.96 -4.26
CA ILE A 81 -1.11 -8.71 -3.95
C ILE A 81 -1.27 -7.70 -2.79
N ARG A 82 -0.27 -7.58 -1.92
CA ARG A 82 -0.32 -6.75 -0.71
C ARG A 82 0.45 -5.43 -0.85
N ILE A 83 1.24 -5.24 -1.91
CA ILE A 83 2.20 -4.12 -2.00
C ILE A 83 1.51 -2.75 -2.00
N GLY A 84 0.31 -2.66 -2.56
CA GLY A 84 -0.51 -1.45 -2.52
C GLY A 84 -1.19 -1.18 -1.18
N SER A 85 -1.37 -2.20 -0.33
CA SER A 85 -2.12 -2.06 0.92
C SER A 85 -1.53 -0.98 1.86
N PRO A 86 -0.22 -0.92 2.13
CA PRO A 86 0.37 0.16 2.93
C PRO A 86 0.18 1.57 2.36
N LEU A 87 -0.03 1.71 1.05
CA LEU A 87 -0.19 3.00 0.38
C LEU A 87 -1.63 3.54 0.48
N PHE A 88 -2.62 2.66 0.49
CA PHE A 88 -4.04 3.02 0.57
C PHE A 88 -4.60 3.02 1.99
N HIS A 89 -3.81 2.58 2.97
CA HIS A 89 -4.21 2.55 4.37
C HIS A 89 -4.16 3.96 4.96
N VAL A 90 -5.33 4.57 5.15
CA VAL A 90 -5.53 5.88 5.81
C VAL A 90 -6.22 5.68 7.15
#